data_AF-A0A1B6G391-F1
#
_entry.id   AF-A0A1B6G391-F1
#
_cell.length_a   1.000
_cell.length_b   1.000
_cell.length_c   1.000
_cell.angle_alpha   90.00
_cell.angle_beta   90.00
_cell.angle_gamma   90.00
#
_symmetry.space_group_name_H-M   'P 1'
#
loop_
_entity.id
_entity.type
_entity.pdbx_description
1 polymer ?
#
loop_
_entity_poly.entity_id
_entity_poly.type
_entity_poly.pdbx_seq_one_letter_code
_entity_poly.pdbx_strand_id
1 'polypeptide(L)'
;FTDIQAKLSSLQREAELVGLKINVNKTKEIRLNSRVDRPLELSGKIVEEVESFQYLGSLVTAEGGAKEDVKSRIRKANAAFIQLYPIWRSRYISLKTKIRIFNTNV
;
A
#
# COMPACT_ATOMS: atom_id res chain seq x y z
N PHE A 1 21.97 -7.96 -10.66
CA PHE A 1 20.56 -7.52 -10.65
C PHE A 1 20.31 -6.76 -11.94
N THR A 2 19.57 -7.38 -12.85
CA THR A 2 19.13 -6.81 -14.12
C THR A 2 18.43 -5.48 -13.87
N ASP A 3 18.89 -4.46 -14.57
CA ASP A 3 18.48 -3.06 -14.51
C ASP A 3 16.95 -2.92 -14.38
N ILE A 4 16.48 -2.31 -13.29
CA ILE A 4 15.04 -2.08 -13.02
C ILE A 4 14.39 -1.28 -14.16
N GLN A 5 15.17 -0.41 -14.81
CA GLN A 5 14.75 0.32 -16.00
C GLN A 5 14.41 -0.63 -17.15
N ALA A 6 15.25 -1.65 -17.41
CA ALA A 6 14.98 -2.63 -18.46
C ALA A 6 13.70 -3.42 -18.21
N LYS A 7 13.41 -3.77 -16.94
CA LYS A 7 12.15 -4.44 -16.57
C LYS A 7 10.94 -3.53 -16.79
N LEU A 8 11.04 -2.26 -16.42
CA LEU A 8 9.97 -1.27 -16.62
C LEU A 8 9.69 -1.04 -18.12
N SER A 9 10.73 -0.90 -18.93
CA SER A 9 10.61 -0.78 -20.39
C SER A 9 10.02 -2.04 -21.03
N SER A 10 10.40 -3.23 -20.56
CA SER A 10 9.80 -4.49 -21.03
C SER A 10 8.31 -4.56 -20.69
N LEU A 11 7.93 -4.19 -19.47
CA LEU A 11 6.52 -4.14 -19.06
C LEU A 11 5.71 -3.15 -19.92
N GLN A 12 6.27 -1.97 -20.22
CA GLN A 12 5.64 -1.00 -21.09
C GLN A 12 5.39 -1.59 -22.49
N ARG A 13 6.40 -2.22 -23.09
CA ARG A 13 6.30 -2.83 -24.42
C ARG A 13 5.23 -3.92 -24.47
N GLU A 14 5.21 -4.83 -23.50
CA GLU A 14 4.21 -5.90 -23.45
C GLU A 14 2.79 -5.38 -23.20
N ALA A 15 2.63 -4.33 -22.38
CA ALA A 15 1.35 -3.67 -22.18
C ALA A 15 0.83 -3.03 -23.49
N GLU A 16 1.69 -2.37 -24.24
CA GLU A 16 1.33 -1.74 -25.52
C GLU A 16 0.87 -2.77 -26.57
N LEU A 17 1.48 -3.97 -26.60
CA LEU A 17 1.07 -5.06 -27.51
C LEU A 17 -0.38 -5.51 -27.31
N VAL A 18 -0.90 -5.38 -26.09
CA VAL A 18 -2.30 -5.72 -25.76
C VAL A 18 -3.20 -4.47 -25.67
N GLY A 19 -2.73 -3.32 -26.16
CA GLY A 19 -3.49 -2.07 -26.19
C GLY A 19 -3.61 -1.36 -24.84
N LEU A 20 -2.76 -1.70 -23.86
CA LEU A 20 -2.71 -1.06 -22.55
C LEU A 20 -1.63 0.03 -22.50
N LYS A 21 -1.86 1.05 -21.66
CA LYS A 21 -0.89 2.13 -21.40
C LYS A 21 -0.66 2.28 -19.91
N ILE A 22 0.60 2.27 -19.49
CA ILE A 22 0.96 2.47 -18.08
C ILE A 22 0.70 3.93 -17.69
N ASN A 23 0.00 4.13 -16.58
CA ASN A 23 -0.23 5.46 -16.03
C ASN A 23 0.96 5.87 -15.14
N VAL A 24 1.86 6.69 -15.70
CA VAL A 24 3.05 7.20 -15.00
C VAL A 24 2.71 7.86 -13.66
N ASN A 25 1.60 8.59 -13.57
CA ASN A 25 1.21 9.29 -12.34
C ASN A 25 0.78 8.34 -11.22
N LYS A 26 0.34 7.12 -11.56
CA LYS A 26 0.00 6.06 -10.58
C LYS A 26 1.17 5.12 -10.29
N THR A 27 2.20 5.13 -11.11
CA THR A 27 3.43 4.36 -10.90
C THR A 27 4.35 5.14 -9.96
N LYS A 28 4.92 4.45 -8.97
CA LYS A 28 5.87 5.00 -8.02
C LYS A 28 7.09 4.10 -7.92
N GLU A 29 8.25 4.69 -7.71
CA GLU A 29 9.48 3.98 -7.38
C GLU A 29 9.66 3.95 -5.86
N ILE A 30 10.01 2.79 -5.31
CA ILE A 30 10.51 2.67 -3.94
C ILE A 30 11.88 2.02 -4.03
N ARG A 31 12.90 2.68 -3.47
CA ARG A 31 14.26 2.17 -3.41
C ARG A 31 14.54 1.52 -2.06
N LEU A 32 14.86 0.22 -2.09
CA LEU A 32 15.24 -0.55 -0.91
C LEU A 32 16.76 -0.68 -0.85
N ASN A 33 17.40 -0.07 0.14
CA ASN A 33 18.85 -0.16 0.36
C ASN A 33 19.71 0.11 -0.91
N SER A 34 19.21 0.93 -1.83
CA SER A 34 19.89 1.22 -3.10
C SER A 34 20.84 2.40 -2.95
N ARG A 35 22.02 2.30 -3.57
CA ARG A 35 23.00 3.40 -3.70
C ARG A 35 23.02 4.01 -5.11
N VAL A 36 22.17 3.51 -6.00
CA VAL A 36 22.10 3.98 -7.39
C VAL A 36 21.14 5.15 -7.44
N ASP A 37 21.63 6.29 -7.91
CA ASP A 37 20.92 7.58 -7.90
C ASP A 37 20.29 7.93 -9.27
N ARG A 38 20.18 6.93 -10.16
CA ARG A 38 19.59 7.13 -11.47
C ARG A 38 18.07 7.03 -11.39
N PRO A 39 17.31 8.07 -11.78
CA PRO A 39 15.85 8.04 -11.77
C PRO A 39 15.30 7.02 -12.76
N LEU A 40 14.17 6.41 -12.44
CA LEU A 40 13.41 5.60 -13.39
C LEU A 40 12.67 6.50 -14.38
N GLU A 41 12.73 6.14 -15.66
CA GLU A 41 12.01 6.82 -16.73
C GLU A 41 10.93 5.90 -17.33
N LEU A 42 9.75 6.45 -17.57
CA LEU A 42 8.64 5.77 -18.21
C LEU A 42 7.95 6.71 -19.20
N SER A 43 7.91 6.32 -20.47
CA SER A 43 7.29 7.11 -21.55
C SER A 43 7.78 8.58 -21.60
N GLY A 44 9.09 8.82 -21.44
CA GLY A 44 9.67 10.16 -21.48
C GLY A 44 9.50 10.98 -20.19
N LYS A 45 8.99 10.37 -19.11
CA LYS A 45 8.75 11.03 -17.83
C LYS A 45 9.46 10.30 -16.69
N ILE A 46 9.99 11.07 -15.75
CA ILE A 46 10.56 10.53 -14.52
C ILE A 46 9.43 9.95 -13.67
N VAL A 47 9.59 8.71 -13.23
CA VAL A 47 8.72 8.08 -12.24
C VAL A 47 9.04 8.69 -10.88
N GLU A 48 7.99 9.10 -10.16
CA GLU A 48 8.15 9.68 -8.83
C GLU A 48 8.67 8.62 -7.84
N GLU A 49 9.78 8.95 -7.18
CA GLU A 49 10.28 8.19 -6.05
C GLU A 49 9.54 8.58 -4.76
N VAL A 50 9.13 7.57 -3.99
CA VAL A 50 8.40 7.75 -2.73
C VAL A 50 8.98 6.88 -1.63
N GLU A 51 8.91 7.37 -0.39
CA GLU A 51 9.34 6.58 0.77
C GLU A 51 8.33 5.50 1.15
N SER A 52 7.06 5.67 0.78
CA SER A 52 6.01 4.69 1.04
C SER A 52 4.90 4.72 0.01
N PHE A 53 4.24 3.57 -0.17
CA PHE A 53 3.12 3.42 -1.09
C PHE A 53 2.11 2.42 -0.54
N GLN A 54 0.82 2.72 -0.73
CA GLN A 54 -0.25 1.78 -0.37
C GLN A 54 -0.52 0.83 -1.53
N TYR A 55 -0.13 -0.43 -1.37
CA TYR A 55 -0.34 -1.49 -2.34
C TYR A 55 -1.37 -2.49 -1.82
N LEU A 56 -2.53 -2.55 -2.49
CA LEU A 56 -3.65 -3.45 -2.15
C LEU A 56 -4.04 -3.39 -0.65
N GLY A 57 -3.97 -2.20 -0.05
CA GLY A 57 -4.31 -1.96 1.36
C GLY A 57 -3.15 -2.11 2.35
N SER A 58 -2.04 -2.73 1.95
CA SER A 58 -0.80 -2.80 2.72
C SER A 58 0.09 -1.59 2.46
N LEU A 59 0.75 -1.07 3.49
CA LEU A 59 1.75 -0.01 3.39
C LEU A 59 3.13 -0.62 3.12
N VAL A 60 3.68 -0.36 1.94
CA VAL A 60 5.06 -0.73 1.59
C VAL A 60 5.95 0.48 1.82
N THR A 61 7.11 0.30 2.45
CA THR A 61 8.04 1.38 2.77
C THR A 61 9.45 1.10 2.25
N ALA A 62 10.24 2.16 2.07
CA ALA A 62 11.64 2.09 1.66
C ALA A 62 12.55 1.37 2.69
N GLU A 63 12.09 1.25 3.94
CA GLU A 63 12.76 0.46 4.99
C GLU A 63 12.77 -1.05 4.67
N GLY A 64 11.88 -1.51 3.78
CA GLY A 64 11.79 -2.91 3.34
C GLY A 64 11.18 -3.87 4.36
N GLY A 65 10.80 -3.39 5.54
CA GLY A 65 10.17 -4.18 6.61
C GLY A 65 8.66 -3.97 6.71
N ALA A 66 7.97 -4.92 7.37
CA ALA A 66 6.51 -4.84 7.60
C ALA A 66 6.12 -3.98 8.81
N LYS A 67 7.09 -3.40 9.53
CA LYS A 67 6.87 -2.69 10.81
C LYS A 67 5.84 -1.57 10.67
N GLU A 68 6.00 -0.71 9.67
CA GLU A 68 5.08 0.41 9.46
C GLU A 68 3.71 -0.03 8.93
N ASP A 69 3.63 -1.13 8.16
CA ASP A 69 2.35 -1.72 7.79
C ASP A 69 1.58 -2.25 9.01
N VAL A 70 2.24 -3.02 9.86
CA VAL A 70 1.64 -3.56 11.10
C VAL A 70 1.14 -2.41 11.98
N LYS A 71 1.96 -1.36 12.15
CA LYS A 71 1.58 -0.16 12.90
C LYS A 71 0.38 0.56 12.27
N SER A 72 0.34 0.68 10.94
CA SER A 72 -0.79 1.25 10.20
C SER A 72 -2.08 0.45 10.43
N ARG A 73 -2.01 -0.88 10.36
CA ARG A 73 -3.15 -1.78 10.61
C ARG A 73 -3.67 -1.68 12.04
N ILE A 74 -2.78 -1.66 13.04
CA ILE A 74 -3.15 -1.46 14.45
C ILE A 74 -3.86 -0.12 14.65
N ARG A 75 -3.36 0.97 14.04
CA ARG A 75 -4.02 2.28 14.12
C ARG A 75 -5.42 2.26 13.51
N LYS A 76 -5.60 1.59 12.37
CA LYS A 76 -6.92 1.43 11.73
C LYS A 76 -7.89 0.64 12.62
N ALA A 77 -7.44 -0.48 13.21
CA ALA A 77 -8.24 -1.27 14.15
C ALA A 77 -8.63 -0.46 15.39
N ASN A 78 -7.69 0.29 15.98
CA ASN A 78 -7.97 1.17 17.11
C ASN A 78 -8.98 2.28 16.75
N ALA A 79 -8.87 2.87 15.56
CA ALA A 79 -9.82 3.88 15.09
C ALA A 79 -11.23 3.28 14.94
N ALA A 80 -11.36 2.09 14.33
CA ALA A 80 -12.63 1.38 14.23
C ALA A 80 -13.21 1.06 15.60
N PHE A 81 -12.39 0.59 16.54
CA PHE A 81 -12.80 0.34 17.91
C PHE A 81 -13.33 1.60 18.60
N ILE A 82 -12.67 2.75 18.45
CA ILE A 82 -13.12 4.02 19.02
C ILE A 82 -14.43 4.49 18.38
N GLN A 83 -14.58 4.37 17.05
CA GLN A 83 -15.81 4.76 16.36
C GLN A 83 -17.04 3.95 16.84
N LEU A 84 -16.82 2.68 17.23
CA LEU A 84 -17.86 1.80 17.73
C LEU A 84 -18.12 1.96 19.24
N TYR A 85 -17.53 2.97 19.90
CA TYR A 85 -17.73 3.24 21.34
C TYR A 85 -19.20 3.26 21.80
N PRO A 86 -20.17 3.82 21.06
CA PRO A 86 -21.58 3.76 21.43
C PRO A 86 -22.12 2.32 21.51
N ILE A 87 -21.66 1.43 20.63
CA ILE A 87 -22.03 0.01 20.62
C ILE A 87 -21.46 -0.68 21.86
N TRP A 88 -20.19 -0.42 22.18
CA TRP A 88 -19.53 -1.01 23.33
C TRP A 88 -20.21 -0.63 24.65
N ARG A 89 -20.63 0.64 24.79
CA ARG A 89 -21.37 1.12 25.97
C ARG A 89 -22.84 0.73 26.02
N SER A 90 -23.46 0.36 24.90
CA SER A 90 -24.90 0.10 24.86
C SER A 90 -25.28 -1.08 25.76
N ARG A 91 -26.23 -0.87 26.68
CA ARG A 91 -26.80 -1.95 27.50
C ARG A 91 -27.83 -2.80 26.74
N TYR A 92 -28.35 -2.27 25.63
CA TYR A 92 -29.37 -2.93 24.80
C TYR A 92 -28.78 -3.95 23.82
N ILE A 93 -27.45 -3.94 23.62
CA ILE A 93 -26.77 -4.88 22.73
C ILE A 93 -26.13 -5.99 23.58
N SER A 94 -26.44 -7.24 23.26
CA SER A 94 -25.90 -8.38 23.97
C SER A 94 -24.38 -8.51 23.81
N LEU A 95 -23.71 -9.07 24.83
CA LEU A 95 -22.26 -9.31 24.78
C LEU A 95 -21.86 -10.20 23.60
N LYS A 96 -22.66 -11.23 23.30
CA LYS A 96 -22.44 -12.13 22.16
C LYS A 96 -22.38 -11.36 20.83
N THR A 97 -23.30 -10.41 20.63
CA THR A 97 -23.31 -9.58 19.43
C THR A 97 -22.10 -8.64 19.39
N LYS A 98 -21.71 -8.03 20.52
CA LYS A 98 -20.52 -7.16 20.59
C LYS A 98 -19.23 -7.92 20.24
N ILE A 99 -19.06 -9.12 20.79
CA ILE A 99 -17.92 -9.99 20.48
C ILE A 99 -17.89 -10.34 18.99
N ARG A 100 -19.05 -10.65 18.40
CA ARG A 100 -19.13 -10.92 16.96
C ARG A 100 -18.71 -9.69 16.13
N ILE A 101 -19.15 -8.48 16.51
CA ILE A 101 -18.75 -7.25 15.82
C ILE A 101 -17.25 -6.99 15.95
N PHE A 102 -16.67 -7.22 17.13
CA PHE A 102 -15.23 -7.11 17.35
C PHE A 102 -14.47 -8.04 16.39
N ASN A 103 -14.77 -9.34 16.42
CA ASN A 103 -14.07 -10.35 15.60
C ASN A 103 -14.18 -10.11 14.08
N THR A 104 -15.18 -9.37 13.61
CA THR A 104 -15.35 -9.08 12.18
C THR A 104 -14.77 -7.74 11.74
N ASN A 105 -14.56 -6.78 12.65
CA ASN A 105 -14.22 -5.39 12.29
C ASN A 105 -12.94 -4.86 12.96
N VAL A 106 -12.42 -5.55 13.97
CA VAL A 106 -11.25 -5.13 14.77
C VAL A 106 -10.28 -6.29 14.85
#